data_AF-A0A8S0WU35-F1
#
_entry.id   AF-A0A8S0WU35-F1
#
_cell.length_a   1.000
_cell.length_b   1.000
_cell.length_c   1.000
_cell.angle_alpha   90.00
_cell.angle_beta   90.00
_cell.angle_gamma   90.00
#
_symmetry.space_group_name_H-M   'P 1'
#
loop_
_entity.id
_entity.type
_entity.pdbx_description
1 polymer ?
#
loop_
_entity_poly.entity_id
_entity_poly.type
_entity_poly.pdbx_seq_one_letter_code
_entity_poly.pdbx_strand_id
1 'polypeptide(L)'
;MSHQATSGEPDSKKRRKRSAITGGELIALYETLQRVRQRITEMAQVGEDGDGDPEQEDLFTIDPAAQKLDEVLKMLEPKVHGRPVRQITSYPHEVFPLSSIQQDEIDTLNVREGQTLELRDDPARLNLEQERGANERGRTMYSIAISTKASARTWIDAIFFRAMAMLSSSLVEQRKQLVLGLKLSVSTTVGQAVLKGFIDYTILKAGKTPAASFLRAPQLSKLAKESDPALFVAEAKAVGVPLGQQVPQALGEMYACAGALKKSIIRGALTDGRVWIFLLLKLNADEPGATYHVSHEVSIMGAGPLFRPQVDPKACAIIAAILAYWIEHSFEDIGDEDWFKFTSQ
;
A
#
# COMPACT_ATOMS: atom_id res chain seq x y z
N MET A 1 0.69 -55.50 37.04
CA MET A 1 0.90 -54.08 37.38
C MET A 1 2.34 -53.71 37.07
N SER A 2 2.58 -53.16 35.88
CA SER A 2 3.84 -52.51 35.50
C SER A 2 3.52 -51.46 34.45
N HIS A 3 3.49 -50.19 34.85
CA HIS A 3 3.36 -49.06 33.94
C HIS A 3 4.76 -48.67 33.43
N GLN A 4 4.97 -48.78 32.12
CA GLN A 4 6.11 -48.18 31.44
C GLN A 4 5.81 -46.70 31.18
N ALA A 5 6.70 -45.84 31.66
CA ALA A 5 6.72 -44.41 31.40
C ALA A 5 7.32 -44.15 30.01
N THR A 6 6.57 -43.52 29.11
CA THR A 6 7.08 -42.98 27.84
C THR A 6 7.59 -41.57 28.07
N SER A 7 8.89 -41.38 27.82
CA SER A 7 9.62 -40.13 27.84
C SER A 7 9.07 -39.13 26.81
N GLY A 8 8.74 -37.92 27.27
CA GLY A 8 8.36 -36.80 26.40
C GLY A 8 9.56 -36.20 25.66
N GLU A 9 9.44 -36.05 24.35
CA GLU A 9 10.33 -35.26 23.50
C GLU A 9 10.20 -33.75 23.83
N PRO A 10 11.30 -32.99 23.77
CA PRO A 10 11.27 -31.56 24.05
C PRO A 10 10.63 -30.76 22.90
N ASP A 11 9.59 -30.04 23.28
CA ASP A 11 8.82 -29.10 22.46
C ASP A 11 9.73 -28.04 21.82
N SER A 12 9.96 -28.17 20.51
CA SER A 12 10.79 -27.23 19.75
C SER A 12 10.09 -25.87 19.64
N LYS A 13 10.56 -24.91 20.44
CA LYS A 13 10.10 -23.52 20.43
C LYS A 13 10.29 -22.93 19.01
N LYS A 14 9.19 -22.89 18.24
CA LYS A 14 9.12 -22.20 16.94
C LYS A 14 9.56 -20.75 17.12
N ARG A 15 10.79 -20.42 16.71
CA ARG A 15 11.29 -19.05 16.61
C ARG A 15 10.31 -18.25 15.76
N ARG A 16 9.71 -17.21 16.35
CA ARG A 16 8.89 -16.22 15.63
C ARG A 16 9.74 -15.64 14.48
N LYS A 17 9.36 -15.92 13.23
CA LYS A 17 9.96 -15.29 12.06
C LYS A 17 9.76 -13.77 12.19
N ARG A 18 10.85 -13.02 12.34
CA ARG A 18 10.83 -11.56 12.24
C ARG A 18 10.33 -11.20 10.84
N SER A 19 9.49 -10.18 10.73
CA SER A 19 8.93 -9.72 9.45
C SER A 19 10.06 -9.47 8.45
N ALA A 20 10.01 -10.16 7.30
CA ALA A 20 10.94 -9.92 6.21
C ALA A 20 10.67 -8.52 5.62
N ILE A 21 11.73 -7.78 5.35
CA ILE A 21 11.69 -6.55 4.54
C ILE A 21 11.11 -6.92 3.16
N THR A 22 10.10 -6.18 2.70
CA THR A 22 9.51 -6.36 1.36
C THR A 22 10.50 -5.91 0.27
N GLY A 23 10.27 -6.31 -0.98
CA GLY A 23 11.15 -5.91 -2.09
C GLY A 23 11.22 -4.39 -2.24
N GLY A 24 10.08 -3.71 -2.19
CA GLY A 24 10.01 -2.24 -2.23
C GLY A 24 10.71 -1.56 -1.05
N GLU A 25 10.54 -2.07 0.18
CA GLU A 25 11.26 -1.54 1.34
C GLU A 25 12.78 -1.73 1.25
N LEU A 26 13.21 -2.84 0.64
CA LEU A 26 14.62 -3.11 0.40
C LEU A 26 15.21 -2.11 -0.59
N ILE A 27 14.49 -1.83 -1.68
CA ILE A 27 14.86 -0.81 -2.68
C ILE A 27 14.95 0.57 -2.01
N ALA A 28 13.91 0.98 -1.28
CA ALA A 28 13.90 2.28 -0.61
C ALA A 28 15.01 2.43 0.45
N LEU A 29 15.31 1.35 1.19
CA LEU A 29 16.44 1.31 2.11
C LEU A 29 17.76 1.48 1.35
N TYR A 30 17.93 0.75 0.25
CA TYR A 30 19.13 0.82 -0.58
C TYR A 30 19.36 2.22 -1.16
N GLU A 31 18.33 2.86 -1.73
CA GLU A 31 18.39 4.25 -2.21
C GLU A 31 18.71 5.24 -1.09
N THR A 32 18.15 5.02 0.11
CA THR A 32 18.43 5.86 1.28
C THR A 32 19.89 5.74 1.70
N LEU A 33 20.45 4.53 1.71
CA LEU A 33 21.87 4.30 2.01
C LEU A 33 22.78 4.91 0.94
N GLN A 34 22.40 4.86 -0.34
CA GLN A 34 23.12 5.55 -1.42
C GLN A 34 23.16 7.07 -1.21
N ARG A 35 22.04 7.69 -0.81
CA ARG A 35 21.99 9.13 -0.48
C ARG A 35 22.88 9.49 0.71
N VAL A 36 22.94 8.64 1.74
CA VAL A 36 23.84 8.82 2.87
C VAL A 36 25.30 8.75 2.41
N ARG A 37 25.64 7.78 1.55
CA ARG A 37 26.99 7.65 0.97
C ARG A 37 27.40 8.92 0.23
N GLN A 38 26.52 9.42 -0.64
CA GLN A 38 26.77 10.64 -1.41
C GLN A 38 27.05 11.84 -0.49
N ARG A 39 26.25 12.03 0.56
CA ARG A 39 26.46 13.12 1.54
C ARG A 39 27.78 13.01 2.29
N ILE A 40 28.18 11.80 2.67
CA ILE A 40 29.49 11.57 3.33
C ILE A 40 30.62 11.97 2.38
N THR A 41 30.51 11.61 1.08
CA THR A 41 31.50 11.99 0.07
C THR A 41 31.55 13.50 -0.16
N GLU A 42 30.41 14.17 -0.26
CA GLU A 42 30.33 15.63 -0.39
C GLU A 42 30.95 16.36 0.80
N MET A 43 30.70 15.89 2.03
CA MET A 43 31.29 16.47 3.25
C MET A 43 32.81 16.30 3.32
N ALA A 44 33.35 15.22 2.77
CA ALA A 44 34.80 14.98 2.74
C ALA A 44 35.52 15.93 1.75
N GLN A 45 34.86 16.36 0.68
CA GLN A 45 35.44 17.25 -0.34
C GLN A 45 35.47 18.73 0.08
N VAL A 46 34.56 19.18 0.95
CA VAL A 46 34.48 20.58 1.41
C VAL A 46 35.61 20.95 2.39
N GLY A 47 36.33 19.97 2.94
CA GLY A 47 37.41 20.19 3.90
C GLY A 47 38.78 20.57 3.31
N GLU A 48 38.96 20.55 1.99
CA GLU A 48 40.28 20.72 1.36
C GLU A 48 40.61 22.14 0.87
N ASP A 49 39.64 23.07 0.83
CA ASP A 49 39.83 24.44 0.28
C ASP A 49 40.01 25.54 1.36
N GLY A 50 40.26 25.17 2.62
CA GLY A 50 40.42 26.10 3.74
C GLY A 50 41.88 26.47 4.04
N ASP A 51 42.32 27.62 3.55
CA ASP A 51 43.60 28.25 3.88
C ASP A 51 43.54 28.80 5.34
N GLY A 52 43.90 27.99 6.35
CA GLY A 52 43.89 28.47 7.73
C GLY A 52 44.18 27.44 8.85
N ASP A 53 45.36 27.61 9.46
CA ASP A 53 45.84 27.11 10.76
C ASP A 53 46.03 25.59 11.01
N PRO A 54 47.29 25.12 11.20
CA PRO A 54 47.64 23.70 11.35
C PRO A 54 47.51 23.14 12.78
N GLU A 55 46.72 23.73 13.69
CA GLU A 55 46.64 23.26 15.09
C GLU A 55 45.21 22.94 15.54
N GLN A 56 44.61 21.90 14.93
CA GLN A 56 43.49 21.14 15.52
C GLN A 56 43.32 19.76 14.84
N GLU A 57 44.31 18.89 15.01
CA GLU A 57 44.20 17.47 14.68
C GLU A 57 43.37 16.73 15.73
N ASP A 58 42.05 16.83 15.63
CA ASP A 58 41.15 15.72 15.97
C ASP A 58 40.30 15.46 14.71
N LEU A 59 41.01 15.08 13.64
CA LEU A 59 40.42 14.65 12.38
C LEU A 59 39.59 13.39 12.65
N PHE A 60 38.26 13.55 12.67
CA PHE A 60 37.35 12.43 12.53
C PHE A 60 37.76 11.64 11.29
N THR A 61 38.28 10.43 11.46
CA THR A 61 38.53 9.51 10.35
C THR A 61 37.16 9.12 9.79
N ILE A 62 36.75 9.79 8.71
CA ILE A 62 35.49 9.55 7.98
C ILE A 62 35.48 8.16 7.33
N ASP A 63 36.66 7.59 7.12
CA ASP A 63 36.94 6.36 6.37
C ASP A 63 36.21 5.08 6.88
N PRO A 64 36.17 4.76 8.19
CA PRO A 64 35.59 3.50 8.67
C PRO A 64 34.06 3.43 8.53
N ALA A 65 33.38 4.57 8.55
CA ALA A 65 31.93 4.64 8.40
C ALA A 65 31.51 4.50 6.93
N ALA A 66 32.24 5.14 6.02
CA ALA A 66 32.04 5.01 4.58
C ALA A 66 32.29 3.57 4.10
N GLN A 67 33.37 2.94 4.57
CA GLN A 67 33.70 1.55 4.22
C GLN A 67 32.60 0.57 4.66
N LYS A 68 32.10 0.70 5.91
CA LYS A 68 30.98 -0.14 6.39
C LYS A 68 29.70 0.07 5.59
N LEU A 69 29.42 1.31 5.17
CA LEU A 69 28.26 1.63 4.34
C LEU A 69 28.38 0.95 2.96
N ASP A 70 29.56 0.97 2.36
CA ASP A 70 29.83 0.31 1.08
C ASP A 70 29.70 -1.22 1.18
N GLU A 71 30.15 -1.84 2.28
CA GLU A 71 29.92 -3.26 2.53
C GLU A 71 28.43 -3.62 2.63
N VAL A 72 27.64 -2.78 3.33
CA VAL A 72 26.19 -2.99 3.43
C VAL A 72 25.54 -2.82 2.06
N LEU A 73 25.88 -1.78 1.31
CA LEU A 73 25.35 -1.57 -0.05
C LEU A 73 25.67 -2.76 -0.96
N LYS A 74 26.92 -3.24 -0.96
CA LYS A 74 27.35 -4.41 -1.73
C LYS A 74 26.61 -5.69 -1.32
N MET A 75 26.25 -5.84 -0.05
CA MET A 75 25.43 -6.96 0.43
C MET A 75 23.96 -6.85 0.01
N LEU A 76 23.43 -5.64 -0.10
CA LEU A 76 22.04 -5.38 -0.49
C LEU A 76 21.85 -5.41 -2.01
N GLU A 77 22.85 -5.00 -2.78
CA GLU A 77 22.78 -4.86 -4.23
C GLU A 77 22.32 -6.14 -4.96
N PRO A 78 22.79 -7.36 -4.64
CA PRO A 78 22.28 -8.59 -5.25
C PRO A 78 20.85 -8.93 -4.81
N LYS A 79 20.36 -8.39 -3.70
CA LYS A 79 18.99 -8.62 -3.25
C LYS A 79 18.01 -7.62 -3.84
N VAL A 80 18.50 -6.43 -4.19
CA VAL A 80 17.77 -5.36 -4.86
C VAL A 80 17.70 -5.62 -6.36
N HIS A 81 18.83 -5.99 -6.98
CA HIS A 81 18.96 -6.16 -8.44
C HIS A 81 19.02 -7.61 -8.88
N GLY A 82 19.35 -8.53 -7.98
CA GLY A 82 19.31 -9.95 -8.31
C GLY A 82 17.86 -10.37 -8.41
N ARG A 83 17.44 -10.73 -9.63
CA ARG A 83 16.17 -11.41 -9.85
C ARG A 83 16.11 -12.59 -8.87
N PRO A 84 15.04 -12.76 -8.07
CA PRO A 84 14.85 -14.01 -7.37
C PRO A 84 14.96 -15.10 -8.43
N VAL A 85 15.94 -15.99 -8.28
CA VAL A 85 16.18 -17.08 -9.22
C VAL A 85 14.83 -17.73 -9.41
N ARG A 86 14.25 -17.59 -10.62
CA ARG A 86 13.04 -18.30 -11.01
C ARG A 86 13.40 -19.75 -10.82
N GLN A 87 13.05 -20.32 -9.67
CA GLN A 87 13.08 -21.76 -9.52
C GLN A 87 12.06 -22.21 -10.55
N ILE A 88 12.57 -22.67 -11.69
CA ILE A 88 11.80 -23.36 -12.71
C ILE A 88 11.34 -24.64 -12.03
N THR A 89 10.33 -24.52 -11.18
CA THR A 89 9.62 -25.65 -10.66
C THR A 89 8.88 -26.21 -11.85
N SER A 90 8.94 -27.52 -12.06
CA SER A 90 8.29 -28.26 -13.16
C SER A 90 6.74 -28.19 -13.15
N TYR A 91 6.16 -27.19 -12.48
CA TYR A 91 4.73 -26.92 -12.48
C TYR A 91 4.38 -26.01 -13.66
N PRO A 92 3.22 -26.23 -14.30
CA PRO A 92 2.79 -25.46 -15.47
C PRO A 92 2.38 -24.01 -15.16
N HIS A 93 2.55 -23.52 -13.93
CA HIS A 93 2.08 -22.20 -13.49
C HIS A 93 3.23 -21.35 -12.95
N GLU A 94 3.37 -20.14 -13.49
CA GLU A 94 4.31 -19.14 -12.96
C GLU A 94 3.77 -18.58 -11.64
N VAL A 95 4.58 -18.65 -10.57
CA VAL A 95 4.21 -18.16 -9.24
C VAL A 95 4.80 -16.78 -9.02
N PHE A 96 3.93 -15.81 -8.79
CA PHE A 96 4.29 -14.40 -8.56
C PHE A 96 4.06 -14.02 -7.09
N PRO A 97 5.13 -13.78 -6.30
CA PRO A 97 5.01 -13.25 -4.96
C PRO A 97 4.61 -11.77 -4.99
N LEU A 98 3.46 -11.43 -4.39
CA LEU A 98 2.90 -10.07 -4.44
C LEU A 98 3.84 -9.01 -3.83
N SER A 99 4.57 -9.33 -2.76
CA SER A 99 5.44 -8.39 -2.04
C SER A 99 6.68 -7.91 -2.81
N SER A 100 6.90 -8.45 -4.01
CA SER A 100 8.07 -8.14 -4.84
C SER A 100 7.75 -8.13 -6.33
N ILE A 101 6.48 -8.01 -6.70
CA ILE A 101 6.09 -7.91 -8.11
C ILE A 101 6.52 -6.53 -8.64
N GLN A 102 7.16 -6.55 -9.80
CA GLN A 102 7.72 -5.42 -10.52
C GLN A 102 6.97 -5.24 -11.85
N GLN A 103 7.34 -4.20 -12.58
CA GLN A 103 6.69 -3.85 -13.84
C GLN A 103 6.80 -4.97 -14.90
N ASP A 104 7.94 -5.65 -15.01
CA ASP A 104 8.12 -6.72 -16.00
C ASP A 104 7.21 -7.93 -15.74
N GLU A 105 6.90 -8.21 -14.47
CA GLU A 105 5.91 -9.23 -14.12
C GLU A 105 4.47 -8.76 -14.38
N ILE A 106 4.14 -7.49 -14.16
CA ILE A 106 2.85 -6.90 -14.56
C ILE A 106 2.65 -6.98 -16.08
N ASP A 107 3.70 -6.69 -16.85
CA ASP A 107 3.68 -6.81 -18.31
C ASP A 107 3.48 -8.28 -18.74
N THR A 108 4.13 -9.22 -18.06
CA THR A 108 3.95 -10.67 -18.29
C THR A 108 2.51 -11.12 -18.01
N LEU A 109 1.83 -10.48 -17.05
CA LEU A 109 0.42 -10.73 -16.74
C LEU A 109 -0.55 -10.06 -17.73
N ASN A 110 -0.03 -9.38 -18.77
CA ASN A 110 -0.82 -8.60 -19.75
C ASN A 110 -1.71 -7.55 -19.06
N VAL A 111 -1.19 -6.93 -17.99
CA VAL A 111 -1.87 -5.84 -17.28
C VAL A 111 -1.35 -4.50 -17.82
N ARG A 112 -2.18 -3.78 -18.57
CA ARG A 112 -1.79 -2.59 -19.34
C ARG A 112 -2.35 -1.30 -18.76
N GLU A 113 -1.60 -0.23 -18.88
CA GLU A 113 -2.06 1.11 -18.48
C GLU A 113 -3.10 1.64 -19.48
N GLY A 114 -4.19 2.16 -18.94
CA GLY A 114 -5.24 2.88 -19.67
C GLY A 114 -5.14 4.39 -19.47
N GLN A 115 -6.26 5.10 -19.64
CA GLN A 115 -6.32 6.54 -19.39
C GLN A 115 -6.08 6.89 -17.91
N THR A 116 -5.43 8.02 -17.66
CA THR A 116 -5.25 8.58 -16.32
C THR A 116 -6.58 9.01 -15.72
N LEU A 117 -6.71 8.87 -14.39
CA LEU A 117 -7.86 9.34 -13.62
C LEU A 117 -7.60 10.79 -13.17
N GLU A 118 -8.43 11.72 -13.63
CA GLU A 118 -8.40 13.12 -13.22
C GLU A 118 -9.46 13.35 -12.14
N LEU A 119 -9.07 13.92 -11.02
CA LEU A 119 -10.00 14.31 -9.96
C LEU A 119 -10.90 15.43 -10.48
N ARG A 120 -12.22 15.28 -10.33
CA ARG A 120 -13.18 16.31 -10.71
C ARG A 120 -13.07 17.50 -9.77
N ASP A 121 -13.05 18.70 -10.35
CA ASP A 121 -13.18 19.95 -9.60
C ASP A 121 -14.66 20.24 -9.34
N ASP A 122 -15.14 19.84 -8.16
CA ASP A 122 -16.49 20.12 -7.69
C ASP A 122 -16.44 20.69 -6.25
N PRO A 123 -16.32 22.02 -6.12
CA PRO A 123 -16.24 22.67 -4.82
C PRO A 123 -17.55 22.54 -4.02
N ALA A 124 -18.69 22.38 -4.68
CA ALA A 124 -19.98 22.24 -3.99
C ALA A 124 -20.08 20.87 -3.29
N ARG A 125 -19.72 19.79 -4.00
CA ARG A 125 -19.62 18.45 -3.43
C ARG A 125 -18.60 18.40 -2.29
N LEU A 126 -17.47 19.09 -2.44
CA LEU A 126 -16.46 19.19 -1.40
C LEU A 126 -17.00 19.84 -0.12
N ASN A 127 -17.71 20.97 -0.24
CA ASN A 127 -18.27 21.65 0.92
C ASN A 127 -19.29 20.77 1.66
N LEU A 128 -20.17 20.08 0.93
CA LEU A 128 -21.14 19.16 1.51
C LEU A 128 -20.46 18.03 2.31
N GLU A 129 -19.40 17.44 1.78
CA GLU A 129 -18.68 16.34 2.44
C GLU A 129 -17.80 16.81 3.60
N GLN A 130 -17.33 18.07 3.57
CA GLN A 130 -16.70 18.70 4.73
C GLN A 130 -17.69 18.81 5.88
N GLU A 131 -18.92 19.26 5.63
CA GLU A 131 -19.98 19.36 6.63
C GLU A 131 -20.35 17.98 7.20
N ARG A 132 -20.53 16.97 6.33
CA ARG A 132 -20.79 15.58 6.76
C ARG A 132 -19.66 14.99 7.61
N GLY A 133 -18.41 15.34 7.28
CA GLY A 133 -17.23 14.88 7.98
C GLY A 133 -16.83 15.73 9.20
N ALA A 134 -17.52 16.83 9.50
CA ALA A 134 -17.13 17.82 10.52
C ALA A 134 -17.41 17.38 11.96
N ASN A 135 -17.85 16.14 12.20
CA ASN A 135 -18.08 15.61 13.54
C ASN A 135 -16.81 15.81 14.42
N GLU A 136 -16.99 16.44 15.58
CA GLU A 136 -15.94 17.06 16.42
C GLU A 136 -14.77 16.13 16.82
N ARG A 137 -14.92 14.81 16.67
CA ARG A 137 -13.88 13.81 16.99
C ARG A 137 -12.69 13.80 16.02
N GLY A 138 -12.80 14.41 14.84
CA GLY A 138 -11.70 14.46 13.86
C GLY A 138 -10.58 15.45 14.20
N ARG A 139 -10.84 16.44 15.07
CA ARG A 139 -9.87 17.51 15.39
C ARG A 139 -8.67 17.03 16.21
N THR A 140 -8.79 15.91 16.93
CA THR A 140 -7.74 15.43 17.85
C THR A 140 -6.59 14.71 17.14
N MET A 141 -6.71 14.43 15.83
CA MET A 141 -5.69 13.66 15.08
C MET A 141 -4.54 14.50 14.51
N TYR A 142 -4.70 15.83 14.41
CA TYR A 142 -3.74 16.68 13.70
C TYR A 142 -2.40 16.92 14.43
N SER A 143 -2.22 16.37 15.64
CA SER A 143 -0.99 16.52 16.44
C SER A 143 -0.04 15.31 16.38
N ILE A 144 -0.34 14.28 15.60
CA ILE A 144 0.50 13.07 15.55
C ILE A 144 1.74 13.33 14.70
N ALA A 145 2.93 13.19 15.31
CA ALA A 145 4.21 13.36 14.64
C ALA A 145 4.35 12.38 13.46
N ILE A 146 4.70 12.91 12.29
CA ILE A 146 4.48 12.25 10.99
C ILE A 146 5.72 11.44 10.50
N SER A 147 6.77 11.27 11.29
CA SER A 147 8.09 10.84 10.78
C SER A 147 8.36 9.34 10.72
N THR A 148 7.42 8.46 11.08
CA THR A 148 7.68 7.01 11.21
C THR A 148 6.73 6.14 10.38
N LYS A 149 7.11 4.90 10.03
CA LYS A 149 6.18 3.93 9.41
C LYS A 149 4.93 3.67 10.28
N ALA A 150 5.08 3.69 11.60
CA ALA A 150 3.95 3.62 12.51
C ALA A 150 2.99 4.81 12.30
N SER A 151 3.53 6.02 12.10
CA SER A 151 2.72 7.20 11.80
C SER A 151 2.01 7.15 10.45
N ALA A 152 2.61 6.57 9.39
CA ALA A 152 1.93 6.33 8.11
C ALA A 152 0.64 5.54 8.32
N ARG A 153 0.73 4.40 9.01
CA ARG A 153 -0.42 3.55 9.31
C ARG A 153 -1.45 4.25 10.17
N THR A 154 -1.03 5.04 11.16
CA THR A 154 -1.97 5.85 11.96
C THR A 154 -2.76 6.83 11.12
N TRP A 155 -2.14 7.47 10.12
CA TRP A 155 -2.84 8.35 9.18
C TRP A 155 -3.78 7.58 8.24
N ILE A 156 -3.37 6.41 7.77
CA ILE A 156 -4.24 5.55 6.95
C ILE A 156 -5.47 5.12 7.76
N ASP A 157 -5.28 4.63 8.99
CA ASP A 157 -6.36 4.20 9.89
C ASP A 157 -7.31 5.37 10.21
N ALA A 158 -6.76 6.57 10.43
CA ALA A 158 -7.51 7.80 10.66
C ALA A 158 -8.47 8.14 9.51
N ILE A 159 -7.93 8.15 8.29
CA ILE A 159 -8.68 8.49 7.09
C ILE A 159 -9.71 7.40 6.78
N PHE A 160 -9.37 6.12 6.92
CA PHE A 160 -10.35 5.04 6.79
C PHE A 160 -11.46 5.12 7.83
N PHE A 161 -11.15 5.41 9.09
CA PHE A 161 -12.18 5.59 10.11
C PHE A 161 -13.14 6.73 9.76
N ARG A 162 -12.61 7.84 9.22
CA ARG A 162 -13.44 8.96 8.73
C ARG A 162 -14.32 8.54 7.56
N ALA A 163 -13.77 7.84 6.56
CA ALA A 163 -14.54 7.32 5.42
C ALA A 163 -15.65 6.36 5.88
N MET A 164 -15.35 5.45 6.82
CA MET A 164 -16.33 4.53 7.39
C MET A 164 -17.45 5.26 8.16
N ALA A 165 -17.12 6.36 8.87
CA ALA A 165 -18.11 7.17 9.54
C ALA A 165 -19.08 7.85 8.56
N MET A 166 -18.58 8.31 7.40
CA MET A 166 -19.40 8.87 6.32
C MET A 166 -20.41 7.86 5.76
N LEU A 167 -20.07 6.56 5.80
CA LEU A 167 -20.93 5.48 5.31
C LEU A 167 -21.97 4.99 6.34
N SER A 168 -21.90 5.46 7.59
CA SER A 168 -22.67 4.89 8.70
C SER A 168 -24.19 4.87 8.48
N SER A 169 -24.77 5.93 7.91
CA SER A 169 -26.21 6.01 7.61
C SER A 169 -26.62 5.02 6.52
N SER A 170 -25.91 5.02 5.39
CA SER A 170 -26.12 4.10 4.25
C SER A 170 -26.06 2.64 4.70
N LEU A 171 -25.12 2.27 5.57
CA LEU A 171 -24.99 0.91 6.08
C LEU A 171 -26.19 0.45 6.91
N VAL A 172 -26.75 1.34 7.73
CA VAL A 172 -27.93 1.03 8.55
C VAL A 172 -29.14 0.75 7.67
N GLU A 173 -29.37 1.62 6.68
CA GLU A 173 -30.48 1.49 5.72
C GLU A 173 -30.36 0.21 4.89
N GLN A 174 -29.15 -0.10 4.40
CA GLN A 174 -28.88 -1.29 3.59
C GLN A 174 -28.70 -2.58 4.41
N ARG A 175 -28.75 -2.51 5.75
CA ARG A 175 -28.45 -3.62 6.68
C ARG A 175 -27.07 -4.26 6.43
N LYS A 176 -26.11 -3.46 5.97
CA LYS A 176 -24.72 -3.87 5.70
C LYS A 176 -23.80 -3.46 6.86
N GLN A 177 -22.60 -4.01 6.85
CA GLN A 177 -21.52 -3.70 7.79
C GLN A 177 -20.22 -3.47 7.03
N LEU A 178 -19.37 -2.63 7.59
CA LEU A 178 -17.99 -2.47 7.14
C LEU A 178 -17.05 -3.26 8.03
N VAL A 179 -16.07 -3.91 7.40
CA VAL A 179 -14.99 -4.61 8.08
C VAL A 179 -13.66 -4.13 7.51
N LEU A 180 -12.82 -3.59 8.39
CA LEU A 180 -11.43 -3.29 8.08
C LEU A 180 -10.57 -4.54 8.35
N GLY A 181 -10.03 -5.14 7.30
CA GLY A 181 -9.10 -6.26 7.37
C GLY A 181 -7.66 -5.78 7.17
N LEU A 182 -6.76 -6.25 8.03
CA LEU A 182 -5.32 -5.95 7.95
C LEU A 182 -4.54 -7.20 7.52
N LYS A 183 -3.57 -7.04 6.62
CA LYS A 183 -2.71 -8.14 6.15
C LYS A 183 -3.50 -9.36 5.67
N LEU A 184 -4.43 -9.12 4.76
CA LEU A 184 -5.25 -10.17 4.17
C LEU A 184 -4.37 -11.10 3.33
N SER A 185 -4.30 -12.38 3.66
CA SER A 185 -3.61 -13.35 2.82
C SER A 185 -4.41 -13.65 1.55
N VAL A 186 -3.77 -13.52 0.40
CA VAL A 186 -4.35 -13.88 -0.89
C VAL A 186 -3.46 -14.90 -1.59
N SER A 187 -4.10 -15.91 -2.17
CA SER A 187 -3.49 -16.90 -3.03
C SER A 187 -4.52 -17.28 -4.08
N THR A 188 -4.30 -16.88 -5.33
CA THR A 188 -5.25 -17.13 -6.41
C THR A 188 -4.53 -17.48 -7.70
N THR A 189 -5.23 -18.16 -8.60
CA THR A 189 -4.78 -18.40 -9.96
C THR A 189 -5.57 -17.49 -10.89
N VAL A 190 -4.88 -16.68 -11.68
CA VAL A 190 -5.47 -15.82 -12.71
C VAL A 190 -4.79 -16.15 -14.04
N GLY A 191 -5.55 -16.72 -14.98
CA GLY A 191 -4.97 -17.31 -16.19
C GLY A 191 -3.98 -18.42 -15.84
N GLN A 192 -2.73 -18.27 -16.29
CA GLN A 192 -1.64 -19.22 -16.01
C GLN A 192 -0.79 -18.85 -14.79
N ALA A 193 -1.03 -17.68 -14.19
CA ALA A 193 -0.25 -17.13 -13.09
C ALA A 193 -0.88 -17.48 -11.74
N VAL A 194 -0.04 -17.82 -10.76
CA VAL A 194 -0.43 -17.96 -9.35
C VAL A 194 0.09 -16.76 -8.58
N LEU A 195 -0.81 -15.89 -8.15
CA LEU A 195 -0.50 -14.70 -7.36
C LEU A 195 -0.65 -15.02 -5.88
N LYS A 196 0.39 -14.79 -5.09
CA LYS A 196 0.38 -15.11 -3.65
C LYS A 196 1.07 -14.06 -2.80
N GLY A 197 0.42 -13.65 -1.72
CA GLY A 197 0.99 -12.72 -0.76
C GLY A 197 -0.01 -12.20 0.26
N PHE A 198 0.19 -10.95 0.67
CA PHE A 198 -0.64 -10.26 1.64
C PHE A 198 -1.01 -8.89 1.09
N ILE A 199 -2.17 -8.39 1.49
CA ILE A 199 -2.65 -7.04 1.19
C ILE A 199 -2.72 -6.27 2.50
N ASP A 200 -2.10 -5.11 2.55
CA ASP A 200 -1.92 -4.39 3.81
C ASP A 200 -3.26 -3.96 4.42
N TYR A 201 -4.17 -3.42 3.60
CA TYR A 201 -5.50 -2.98 4.01
C TYR A 201 -6.60 -3.46 3.07
N THR A 202 -7.71 -3.90 3.65
CA THR A 202 -8.94 -4.22 2.92
C THR A 202 -10.14 -3.67 3.66
N ILE A 203 -11.13 -3.14 2.94
CA ILE A 203 -12.40 -2.71 3.51
C ILE A 203 -13.51 -3.46 2.79
N LEU A 204 -14.17 -4.35 3.53
CA LEU A 204 -15.31 -5.11 3.07
C LEU A 204 -16.60 -4.42 3.49
N LYS A 205 -17.48 -4.13 2.53
CA LYS A 205 -18.89 -3.80 2.75
C LYS A 205 -19.73 -5.02 2.39
N ALA A 206 -20.42 -5.62 3.37
CA ALA A 206 -21.26 -6.79 3.12
C ALA A 206 -22.41 -6.89 4.12
N GLY A 207 -23.34 -7.82 3.90
CA GLY A 207 -24.36 -8.16 4.89
C GLY A 207 -23.74 -8.64 6.22
N LYS A 208 -24.51 -8.58 7.30
CA LYS A 208 -24.04 -8.93 8.67
C LYS A 208 -23.37 -10.32 8.74
N THR A 209 -23.99 -11.34 8.14
CA THR A 209 -23.47 -12.71 8.19
C THR A 209 -22.16 -12.87 7.41
N PRO A 210 -22.04 -12.44 6.14
CA PRO A 210 -20.77 -12.46 5.42
C PRO A 210 -19.68 -11.62 6.08
N ALA A 211 -20.00 -10.42 6.61
CA ALA A 211 -19.05 -9.58 7.32
C ALA A 211 -18.50 -10.27 8.58
N ALA A 212 -19.37 -10.86 9.41
CA ALA A 212 -18.97 -11.64 10.58
C ALA A 212 -18.19 -12.92 10.23
N SER A 213 -18.49 -13.54 9.08
CA SER A 213 -17.72 -14.67 8.55
C SER A 213 -16.31 -14.22 8.17
N PHE A 214 -16.19 -13.11 7.44
CA PHE A 214 -14.92 -12.56 7.00
C PHE A 214 -14.03 -12.14 8.18
N LEU A 215 -14.59 -11.50 9.21
CA LEU A 215 -13.86 -11.16 10.45
C LEU A 215 -13.22 -12.38 11.13
N ARG A 216 -13.91 -13.52 11.12
CA ARG A 216 -13.43 -14.76 11.76
C ARG A 216 -12.40 -15.48 10.88
N ALA A 217 -12.64 -15.51 9.58
CA ALA A 217 -11.80 -16.21 8.61
C ALA A 217 -11.82 -15.44 7.28
N PRO A 218 -10.88 -14.50 7.07
CA PRO A 218 -10.94 -13.58 5.94
C PRO A 218 -10.49 -14.31 4.67
N GLN A 219 -11.47 -14.92 3.99
CA GLN A 219 -11.27 -15.73 2.79
C GLN A 219 -12.08 -15.13 1.64
N LEU A 220 -11.39 -14.55 0.65
CA LEU A 220 -12.02 -13.91 -0.52
C LEU A 220 -12.89 -14.88 -1.33
N SER A 221 -12.48 -16.15 -1.44
CA SER A 221 -13.23 -17.17 -2.19
C SER A 221 -14.62 -17.45 -1.61
N LYS A 222 -14.84 -17.18 -0.31
CA LYS A 222 -16.18 -17.26 0.30
C LYS A 222 -17.04 -16.06 -0.10
N LEU A 223 -16.44 -14.88 -0.15
CA LEU A 223 -17.13 -13.65 -0.56
C LEU A 223 -17.54 -13.65 -2.03
N ALA A 224 -16.83 -14.38 -2.89
CA ALA A 224 -17.16 -14.52 -4.31
C ALA A 224 -18.58 -15.08 -4.56
N LYS A 225 -19.19 -15.75 -3.57
CA LYS A 225 -20.54 -16.32 -3.65
C LYS A 225 -21.63 -15.37 -3.16
N GLU A 226 -21.25 -14.27 -2.54
CA GLU A 226 -22.19 -13.28 -2.03
C GLU A 226 -22.70 -12.41 -3.18
N SER A 227 -23.99 -12.08 -3.17
CA SER A 227 -24.62 -11.34 -4.26
C SER A 227 -24.16 -9.89 -4.34
N ASP A 228 -23.83 -9.28 -3.20
CA ASP A 228 -23.59 -7.83 -3.10
C ASP A 228 -22.52 -7.46 -2.05
N PRO A 229 -21.31 -8.07 -2.08
CA PRO A 229 -20.16 -7.52 -1.37
C PRO A 229 -19.58 -6.36 -2.18
N ALA A 230 -18.91 -5.44 -1.49
CA ALA A 230 -17.91 -4.55 -2.08
C ALA A 230 -16.59 -4.71 -1.31
N LEU A 231 -15.47 -4.72 -2.03
CA LEU A 231 -14.14 -4.81 -1.44
C LEU A 231 -13.25 -3.73 -2.02
N PHE A 232 -12.83 -2.80 -1.16
CA PHE A 232 -11.76 -1.86 -1.46
C PHE A 232 -10.45 -2.39 -0.90
N VAL A 233 -9.36 -2.24 -1.66
CA VAL A 233 -8.02 -2.70 -1.25
C VAL A 233 -7.07 -1.52 -1.22
N ALA A 234 -6.17 -1.48 -0.25
CA ALA A 234 -5.10 -0.49 -0.24
C ALA A 234 -3.76 -1.09 0.14
N GLU A 235 -2.75 -0.73 -0.66
CA GLU A 235 -1.36 -1.03 -0.37
C GLU A 235 -0.72 0.14 0.37
N ALA A 236 -0.04 -0.16 1.47
CA ALA A 236 0.53 0.84 2.35
C ALA A 236 2.06 0.81 2.36
N LYS A 237 2.67 1.97 2.13
CA LYS A 237 4.12 2.16 2.14
C LYS A 237 4.60 2.96 3.34
N ALA A 238 5.89 2.90 3.58
CA ALA A 238 6.52 3.79 4.53
C ALA A 238 6.58 5.21 3.94
N VAL A 239 6.53 6.22 4.82
CA VAL A 239 6.67 7.62 4.44
C VAL A 239 7.96 7.82 3.63
N GLY A 240 7.86 8.52 2.49
CA GLY A 240 8.99 8.88 1.66
C GLY A 240 9.46 7.79 0.69
N VAL A 241 8.77 6.65 0.62
CA VAL A 241 8.90 5.71 -0.49
C VAL A 241 8.22 6.32 -1.73
N PRO A 242 8.89 6.38 -2.89
CA PRO A 242 8.27 6.88 -4.13
C PRO A 242 7.08 6.01 -4.53
N LEU A 243 5.84 6.52 -4.39
CA LEU A 243 4.64 5.71 -4.60
C LEU A 243 4.50 5.25 -6.06
N GLY A 244 4.88 6.08 -7.05
CA GLY A 244 4.83 5.68 -8.46
C GLY A 244 5.57 4.36 -8.77
N GLN A 245 6.72 4.12 -8.13
CA GLN A 245 7.49 2.87 -8.29
C GLN A 245 6.83 1.64 -7.64
N GLN A 246 5.78 1.86 -6.83
CA GLN A 246 5.09 0.82 -6.07
C GLN A 246 3.72 0.48 -6.68
N VAL A 247 3.33 1.13 -7.78
CA VAL A 247 2.12 0.82 -8.55
C VAL A 247 2.08 -0.65 -8.98
N PRO A 248 3.16 -1.28 -9.50
CA PRO A 248 3.13 -2.70 -9.87
C PRO A 248 2.68 -3.61 -8.72
N GLN A 249 3.17 -3.36 -7.51
CA GLN A 249 2.74 -4.12 -6.34
C GLN A 249 1.25 -3.96 -6.04
N ALA A 250 0.76 -2.74 -6.00
CA ALA A 250 -0.67 -2.49 -5.77
C ALA A 250 -1.54 -3.16 -6.84
N LEU A 251 -1.12 -3.12 -8.11
CA LEU A 251 -1.83 -3.76 -9.22
C LEU A 251 -1.83 -5.30 -9.08
N GLY A 252 -0.70 -5.91 -8.73
CA GLY A 252 -0.64 -7.36 -8.49
C GLY A 252 -1.60 -7.81 -7.39
N GLU A 253 -1.68 -7.04 -6.29
CA GLU A 253 -2.60 -7.30 -5.18
C GLU A 253 -4.07 -7.13 -5.58
N MET A 254 -4.39 -6.06 -6.32
CA MET A 254 -5.71 -5.83 -6.88
C MET A 254 -6.13 -6.94 -7.85
N TYR A 255 -5.23 -7.35 -8.75
CA TYR A 255 -5.48 -8.41 -9.73
C TYR A 255 -5.72 -9.76 -9.05
N ALA A 256 -4.95 -10.06 -8.00
CA ALA A 256 -5.15 -11.22 -7.16
C ALA A 256 -6.51 -11.19 -6.44
N CYS A 257 -6.94 -10.03 -5.93
CA CYS A 257 -8.27 -9.88 -5.34
C CYS A 257 -9.40 -10.06 -6.34
N ALA A 258 -9.32 -9.39 -7.49
CA ALA A 258 -10.32 -9.47 -8.55
C ALA A 258 -10.52 -10.92 -9.00
N GLY A 259 -9.43 -11.66 -9.23
CA GLY A 259 -9.46 -13.08 -9.55
C GLY A 259 -10.07 -13.93 -8.42
N ALA A 260 -9.66 -13.72 -7.17
CA ALA A 260 -10.16 -14.49 -6.03
C ALA A 260 -11.67 -14.25 -5.76
N LEU A 261 -12.15 -13.04 -6.03
CA LEU A 261 -13.55 -12.62 -5.87
C LEU A 261 -14.40 -12.89 -7.11
N LYS A 262 -13.79 -13.22 -8.25
CA LYS A 262 -14.43 -13.29 -9.57
C LYS A 262 -15.17 -12.00 -9.94
N LYS A 263 -14.50 -10.86 -9.72
CA LYS A 263 -15.01 -9.53 -10.07
C LYS A 263 -14.19 -8.97 -11.23
N SER A 264 -14.88 -8.42 -12.23
CA SER A 264 -14.25 -7.84 -13.41
C SER A 264 -13.64 -6.47 -13.13
N ILE A 265 -14.10 -5.77 -12.10
CA ILE A 265 -13.59 -4.45 -11.72
C ILE A 265 -13.25 -4.48 -10.24
N ILE A 266 -12.13 -3.86 -9.88
CA ILE A 266 -11.80 -3.57 -8.48
C ILE A 266 -11.17 -2.19 -8.36
N ARG A 267 -11.57 -1.47 -7.31
CA ARG A 267 -11.02 -0.18 -6.91
C ARG A 267 -10.08 -0.33 -5.73
N GLY A 268 -9.03 0.47 -5.71
CA GLY A 268 -8.07 0.47 -4.62
C GLY A 268 -7.26 1.75 -4.52
N ALA A 269 -6.32 1.76 -3.58
CA ALA A 269 -5.37 2.85 -3.42
C ALA A 269 -3.96 2.36 -3.06
N LEU A 270 -2.99 3.20 -3.35
CA LEU A 270 -1.61 3.07 -2.92
C LEU A 270 -1.26 4.33 -2.12
N THR A 271 -0.74 4.16 -0.90
CA THR A 271 -0.54 5.30 0.00
C THR A 271 0.61 5.11 0.97
N ASP A 272 1.24 6.19 1.40
CA ASP A 272 2.14 6.23 2.57
C ASP A 272 1.48 6.92 3.79
N GLY A 273 0.16 7.09 3.75
CA GLY A 273 -0.64 7.83 4.71
C GLY A 273 -0.67 9.34 4.48
N ARG A 274 0.30 9.92 3.76
CA ARG A 274 0.32 11.35 3.41
C ARG A 274 -0.15 11.60 1.99
N VAL A 275 0.32 10.78 1.08
CA VAL A 275 0.01 10.84 -0.35
C VAL A 275 -0.79 9.61 -0.71
N TRP A 276 -1.79 9.79 -1.57
CA TRP A 276 -2.69 8.75 -2.03
C TRP A 276 -2.72 8.75 -3.56
N ILE A 277 -2.55 7.56 -4.13
CA ILE A 277 -2.78 7.27 -5.55
C ILE A 277 -3.97 6.33 -5.62
N PHE A 278 -5.01 6.71 -6.35
CA PHE A 278 -6.20 5.90 -6.54
C PHE A 278 -6.08 5.07 -7.81
N LEU A 279 -6.44 3.79 -7.72
CA LEU A 279 -6.28 2.81 -8.80
C LEU A 279 -7.61 2.14 -9.12
N LEU A 280 -7.91 2.01 -10.41
CA LEU A 280 -9.00 1.19 -10.93
C LEU A 280 -8.41 0.10 -11.81
N LEU A 281 -8.72 -1.15 -11.53
CA LEU A 281 -8.31 -2.30 -12.35
C LEU A 281 -9.54 -2.97 -12.96
N LYS A 282 -9.50 -3.20 -14.27
CA LYS A 282 -10.56 -3.87 -15.05
C LYS A 282 -9.99 -5.11 -15.73
N LEU A 283 -10.51 -6.29 -15.39
CA LEU A 283 -10.15 -7.54 -16.05
C LEU A 283 -10.69 -7.54 -17.48
N ASN A 284 -9.89 -8.04 -18.42
CA ASN A 284 -10.34 -8.23 -19.79
C ASN A 284 -11.38 -9.37 -19.82
N ALA A 285 -12.46 -9.21 -20.58
CA ALA A 285 -13.56 -10.18 -20.60
C ALA A 285 -13.18 -11.48 -21.34
N ASP A 286 -12.43 -11.35 -22.44
CA ASP A 286 -12.21 -12.43 -23.40
C ASP A 286 -10.80 -13.02 -23.37
N GLU A 287 -9.86 -12.36 -22.71
CA GLU A 287 -8.45 -12.76 -22.67
C GLU A 287 -7.83 -12.60 -21.28
N PRO A 288 -6.79 -13.38 -20.94
CA PRO A 288 -6.00 -13.13 -19.74
C PRO A 288 -5.38 -11.72 -19.78
N GLY A 289 -5.53 -10.99 -18.69
CA GLY A 289 -4.99 -9.64 -18.56
C GLY A 289 -5.98 -8.68 -17.90
N ALA A 290 -5.56 -7.42 -17.84
CA ALA A 290 -6.38 -6.34 -17.32
C ALA A 290 -5.94 -5.01 -17.92
N THR A 291 -6.81 -4.01 -17.83
CA THR A 291 -6.47 -2.61 -18.01
C THR A 291 -6.53 -1.92 -16.65
N TYR A 292 -5.55 -1.09 -16.33
CA TYR A 292 -5.55 -0.30 -15.10
C TYR A 292 -5.50 1.19 -15.36
N HIS A 293 -6.05 1.97 -14.44
CA HIS A 293 -6.10 3.43 -14.49
C HIS A 293 -5.60 3.98 -13.16
N VAL A 294 -4.78 5.02 -13.23
CA VAL A 294 -4.09 5.60 -12.07
C VAL A 294 -4.44 7.08 -11.96
N SER A 295 -4.71 7.55 -10.75
CA SER A 295 -4.86 8.99 -10.49
C SER A 295 -3.52 9.69 -10.32
N HIS A 296 -3.52 11.01 -10.46
CA HIS A 296 -2.45 11.81 -9.87
C HIS A 296 -2.40 11.65 -8.34
N GLU A 297 -1.25 11.97 -7.75
CA GLU A 297 -1.04 11.98 -6.31
C GLU A 297 -1.95 13.01 -5.62
N VAL A 298 -2.71 12.58 -4.61
CA VAL A 298 -3.52 13.44 -3.75
C VAL A 298 -2.85 13.49 -2.37
N SER A 299 -2.32 14.66 -2.01
CA SER A 299 -1.60 14.87 -0.76
C SER A 299 -2.50 15.47 0.32
N ILE A 300 -2.45 14.91 1.54
CA ILE A 300 -3.04 15.57 2.73
C ILE A 300 -2.15 16.69 3.27
N MET A 301 -0.93 16.85 2.75
CA MET A 301 -0.01 17.90 3.15
C MET A 301 -0.21 19.12 2.26
N GLY A 302 -0.45 20.27 2.86
CA GLY A 302 -0.50 21.58 2.23
C GLY A 302 0.59 22.53 2.75
N ALA A 303 0.60 23.75 2.19
CA ALA A 303 1.48 24.82 2.65
C ALA A 303 0.96 25.42 3.97
N GLY A 304 1.68 25.19 5.06
CA GLY A 304 1.40 25.82 6.35
C GLY A 304 2.12 27.17 6.52
N PRO A 305 1.95 27.81 7.70
CA PRO A 305 2.66 29.04 8.04
C PRO A 305 4.18 28.86 7.88
N LEU A 306 4.86 29.87 7.33
CA LEU A 306 6.30 29.84 7.07
C LEU A 306 6.72 28.72 6.10
N PHE A 307 5.86 28.32 5.17
CA PHE A 307 6.10 27.28 4.16
C PHE A 307 6.42 25.90 4.75
N ARG A 308 6.06 25.66 6.01
CA ARG A 308 6.22 24.34 6.62
C ARG A 308 5.08 23.42 6.16
N PRO A 309 5.37 22.18 5.75
CA PRO A 309 4.32 21.23 5.43
C PRO A 309 3.39 21.03 6.64
N GLN A 310 2.10 21.26 6.44
CA GLN A 310 1.07 21.06 7.45
C GLN A 310 -0.03 20.18 6.86
N VAL A 311 -0.67 19.38 7.70
CA VAL A 311 -1.85 18.62 7.28
C VAL A 311 -2.96 19.60 6.90
N ASP A 312 -3.45 19.51 5.68
CA ASP A 312 -4.60 20.24 5.17
C ASP A 312 -5.90 19.47 5.51
N PRO A 313 -6.74 20.00 6.41
CA PRO A 313 -8.01 19.36 6.75
C PRO A 313 -8.95 19.17 5.56
N LYS A 314 -8.87 20.05 4.54
CA LYS A 314 -9.70 19.94 3.32
C LYS A 314 -9.27 18.74 2.49
N ALA A 315 -7.97 18.57 2.27
CA ALA A 315 -7.42 17.39 1.60
C ALA A 315 -7.78 16.09 2.34
N CYS A 316 -7.70 16.06 3.67
CA CYS A 316 -8.18 14.90 4.44
C CYS A 316 -9.66 14.60 4.21
N ALA A 317 -10.51 15.63 4.10
CA ALA A 317 -11.93 15.46 3.83
C ALA A 317 -12.18 14.91 2.42
N ILE A 318 -11.46 15.41 1.42
CA ILE A 318 -11.50 14.93 0.03
C ILE A 318 -11.18 13.44 -0.02
N ILE A 319 -10.02 13.04 0.52
CA ILE A 319 -9.57 11.64 0.46
C ILE A 319 -10.56 10.73 1.18
N ALA A 320 -11.08 11.14 2.35
CA ALA A 320 -12.09 10.35 3.06
C ALA A 320 -13.40 10.20 2.26
N ALA A 321 -13.84 11.25 1.56
CA ALA A 321 -15.05 11.22 0.75
C ALA A 321 -14.88 10.37 -0.52
N ILE A 322 -13.71 10.44 -1.17
CA ILE A 322 -13.34 9.54 -2.28
C ILE A 322 -13.39 8.09 -1.80
N LEU A 323 -12.74 7.79 -0.67
CA LEU A 323 -12.71 6.44 -0.11
C LEU A 323 -14.10 5.94 0.25
N ALA A 324 -14.94 6.76 0.89
CA ALA A 324 -16.32 6.40 1.20
C ALA A 324 -17.07 5.98 -0.07
N TYR A 325 -17.02 6.80 -1.12
CA TYR A 325 -17.65 6.49 -2.41
C TYR A 325 -17.06 5.21 -3.03
N TRP A 326 -15.73 5.12 -3.14
CA TRP A 326 -15.06 3.98 -3.77
C TRP A 326 -15.24 2.66 -3.00
N ILE A 327 -15.48 2.70 -1.69
CA ILE A 327 -15.86 1.51 -0.89
C ILE A 327 -17.27 1.03 -1.26
N GLU A 328 -18.22 1.93 -1.53
CA GLU A 328 -19.57 1.51 -1.93
C GLU A 328 -19.62 0.99 -3.37
N HIS A 329 -18.82 1.59 -4.24
CA HIS A 329 -18.79 1.35 -5.68
C HIS A 329 -17.56 0.52 -6.11
N SER A 330 -17.01 -0.32 -5.22
CA SER A 330 -15.69 -0.94 -5.43
C SER A 330 -15.57 -1.83 -6.66
N PHE A 331 -16.70 -2.32 -7.19
CA PHE A 331 -16.76 -3.20 -8.36
C PHE A 331 -17.43 -2.53 -9.57
N GLU A 332 -17.57 -1.20 -9.54
CA GLU A 332 -18.18 -0.42 -10.59
C GLU A 332 -17.12 0.39 -11.35
N ASP A 333 -17.38 0.62 -12.64
CA ASP A 333 -16.56 1.50 -13.47
C ASP A 333 -16.74 2.98 -13.06
N ILE A 334 -15.91 3.88 -13.59
CA ILE A 334 -16.05 5.32 -13.41
C ILE A 334 -17.31 5.78 -14.14
N GLY A 335 -18.27 6.29 -13.36
CA GLY A 335 -19.49 6.92 -13.87
C GLY A 335 -19.46 8.45 -13.76
N ASP A 336 -20.59 9.07 -14.07
CA ASP A 336 -20.73 10.53 -14.03
C ASP A 336 -20.67 11.12 -12.62
N GLU A 337 -21.19 10.36 -11.64
CA GLU A 337 -21.22 10.73 -10.22
C GLU A 337 -19.91 10.40 -9.49
N ASP A 338 -18.91 9.84 -10.17
CA ASP A 338 -17.63 9.50 -9.57
C ASP A 338 -16.84 10.77 -9.20
N TRP A 339 -15.91 10.63 -8.26
CA TRP A 339 -14.94 11.69 -7.95
C TRP A 339 -13.92 11.89 -9.07
N PHE A 340 -13.72 10.86 -9.90
CA PHE A 340 -12.79 10.92 -11.01
C PHE A 340 -13.51 10.94 -12.37
N LYS A 341 -12.77 11.33 -13.40
CA LYS A 341 -13.11 11.15 -14.81
C LYS A 341 -11.86 10.65 -15.54
N PHE A 342 -12.04 10.00 -16.68
CA PHE A 342 -10.91 9.71 -17.57
C PHE A 342 -10.42 11.01 -18.22
N THR A 343 -9.10 11.17 -18.35
CA THR A 343 -8.53 12.27 -19.13
C THR A 343 -8.98 12.19 -20.59
N SER A 344 -9.36 13.34 -21.15
CA SER A 344 -9.65 13.45 -22.58
C SER A 344 -8.36 13.19 -23.37
N GLN A 345 -8.40 12.26 -24.34
CA GLN A 345 -7.28 12.02 -25.25
C GLN A 345 -7.09 13.16 -26.22
#